data_AF-A0A1Q9DW99-F1
#
_entry.id   AF-A0A1Q9DW99-F1
#
_cell.length_a   1.000
_cell.length_b   1.000
_cell.length_c   1.000
_cell.angle_alpha   90.00
_cell.angle_beta   90.00
_cell.angle_gamma   90.00
#
_symmetry.space_group_name_H-M   'P 1'
#
loop_
_entity.id
_entity.type
_entity.pdbx_description
1 polymer ?
#
loop_
_entity_poly.entity_id
_entity_poly.type
_entity_poly.pdbx_seq_one_letter_code
_entity_poly.pdbx_strand_id
1 'polypeptide(L)'
;MGKLCTSGLQTLYHAWPEQCTVLKVAVATISPCLQVPGRTSSLHNIWNSASEQGPRHQWDTSRCASRINRSFVLQCFDESLSPRLRGPLKDPWKTAAGTDQTKRVPIGRFSADHPRTKRQSSCSVLRIAMVLVLDVLPWEPSDWPKAFATSQWMSTTAFVIFRGIVAIVLVGHAVAHFLTFWPQEGWFYFIYFSRWVTALEVLEEILHFATVFWGSRRLRISDTSQGIPVLVKVVIVLFSMVLPSSILSAILYYVFAPSFPPPVPYVSLFVHGGDVLLLNVSFFASRFPYTFGKFVWVAVLAWSFAIWTVIHFFAKIGRDDRDPCGPELPLNECPIYGELDWRDPLKAAILLGLATLLAPPVLGGIYVGLTYLRDRCDPRAKELRERQLLAPYLKEEGVDDAPEKLSRPCLACGCS
;
A
#
# COMPACT_ATOMS: atom_id res chain seq x y z
N MET A 1 -26.27 -8.93 36.82
CA MET A 1 -25.12 -8.76 35.91
C MET A 1 -25.35 -7.80 34.74
N GLY A 2 -26.40 -6.95 34.73
CA GLY A 2 -26.70 -6.05 33.59
C GLY A 2 -26.76 -4.55 33.92
N LYS A 3 -26.11 -4.07 34.99
CA LYS A 3 -26.13 -2.64 35.40
C LYS A 3 -24.76 -2.02 35.72
N LEU A 4 -23.66 -2.68 35.35
CA LEU A 4 -22.29 -2.20 35.63
C LEU A 4 -21.54 -1.65 34.41
N CYS A 5 -22.12 -1.66 33.21
CA CYS A 5 -21.46 -1.17 32.00
C CYS A 5 -21.76 0.29 31.62
N THR A 6 -22.70 0.97 32.29
CA THR A 6 -23.11 2.33 31.90
C THR A 6 -22.49 3.44 32.74
N SER A 7 -21.94 3.13 33.93
CA SER A 7 -21.36 4.17 34.80
C SER A 7 -19.96 4.62 34.38
N GLY A 8 -19.17 3.78 33.69
CA GLY A 8 -17.80 4.14 33.27
C GLY A 8 -17.74 5.12 32.08
N LEU A 9 -18.74 5.11 31.19
CA LEU A 9 -18.79 5.97 30.01
C LEU A 9 -19.24 7.40 30.32
N GLN A 10 -20.00 7.60 31.39
CA GLN A 10 -20.50 8.92 31.79
C GLN A 10 -19.45 9.73 32.57
N THR A 11 -18.52 9.08 33.28
CA THR A 11 -17.41 9.75 33.97
C THR A 11 -16.33 10.25 33.00
N LEU A 12 -16.14 9.61 31.85
CA LEU A 12 -15.20 10.05 30.82
C LEU A 12 -15.70 11.26 30.01
N TYR A 13 -17.02 11.46 29.92
CA TYR A 13 -17.58 12.59 29.15
C TYR A 13 -17.51 13.94 29.91
N HIS A 14 -17.40 13.90 31.25
CA HIS A 14 -17.31 15.11 32.08
C HIS A 14 -15.89 15.55 32.43
N ALA A 15 -14.86 14.77 32.08
CA ALA A 15 -13.47 15.06 32.46
C ALA A 15 -12.71 15.98 31.48
N TRP A 16 -13.25 16.32 30.31
CA TRP A 16 -12.54 17.15 29.32
C TRP A 16 -13.45 18.06 28.47
N PRO A 17 -13.64 19.34 28.87
CA PRO A 17 -14.45 20.26 28.06
C PRO A 17 -13.69 20.98 26.93
N GLU A 18 -12.34 21.04 26.92
CA GLU A 18 -11.66 22.14 26.21
C GLU A 18 -10.57 21.79 25.19
N GLN A 19 -10.24 20.52 24.90
CA GLN A 19 -9.16 20.22 23.93
C GLN A 19 -9.47 19.05 22.99
N CYS A 20 -10.22 19.31 21.93
CA CYS A 20 -10.30 18.39 20.78
C CYS A 20 -10.60 19.13 19.47
N THR A 21 -9.69 20.00 19.05
CA THR A 21 -9.68 20.55 17.68
C THR A 21 -9.24 19.49 16.67
N VAL A 22 -8.40 18.54 17.08
CA VAL A 22 -7.84 17.48 16.21
C VAL A 22 -8.90 16.42 15.84
N LEU A 23 -9.77 16.04 16.79
CA LEU A 23 -10.84 15.07 16.52
C LEU A 23 -11.94 15.66 15.61
N LYS A 24 -12.21 16.97 15.71
CA LYS A 24 -13.13 17.68 14.81
C LYS A 24 -12.61 17.71 13.36
N VAL A 25 -11.30 17.82 13.16
CA VAL A 25 -10.67 17.75 11.82
C VAL A 25 -10.73 16.33 11.26
N ALA A 26 -10.48 15.30 12.07
CA ALA A 26 -10.59 13.91 11.64
C ALA A 26 -12.03 13.53 11.22
N VAL A 27 -13.04 13.98 11.96
CA VAL A 27 -14.46 13.74 11.63
C VAL A 27 -14.90 14.56 10.40
N ALA A 28 -14.41 15.79 10.24
CA ALA A 28 -14.70 16.61 9.05
C ALA A 28 -14.10 16.04 7.75
N THR A 29 -13.01 15.27 7.85
CA THR A 29 -12.34 14.66 6.68
C THR A 29 -13.08 13.41 6.17
N ILE A 30 -13.87 12.75 7.03
CA ILE A 30 -14.59 11.49 6.70
C ILE A 30 -16.05 11.78 6.26
N SER A 31 -16.61 12.93 6.67
CA SER A 31 -18.00 13.31 6.41
C SER A 31 -18.43 13.46 4.93
N PRO A 32 -17.58 13.84 3.94
CA PRO A 32 -18.05 14.04 2.57
C PRO A 32 -18.48 12.76 1.83
N CYS A 33 -18.16 11.56 2.34
CA CYS A 33 -18.52 10.29 1.69
C CYS A 33 -19.86 9.70 2.15
N LEU A 34 -20.56 10.33 3.10
CA LEU A 34 -21.88 9.91 3.58
C LEU A 34 -22.92 11.01 3.28
N GLN A 35 -23.14 11.31 2.00
CA GLN A 35 -24.34 12.04 1.59
C GLN A 35 -25.36 11.07 0.99
N VAL A 36 -26.33 10.71 1.83
CA VAL A 36 -27.68 10.29 1.42
C VAL A 36 -28.43 11.55 0.98
N PRO A 37 -29.09 11.58 -0.19
CA PRO A 37 -29.78 12.78 -0.65
C PRO A 37 -31.06 13.01 0.17
N GLY A 38 -31.15 14.16 0.85
CA GLY A 38 -32.42 14.67 1.38
C GLY A 38 -32.36 15.31 2.76
N ARG A 39 -31.82 16.54 2.85
CA ARG A 39 -32.26 17.67 3.71
C ARG A 39 -31.14 18.68 3.87
N THR A 40 -31.33 19.86 3.29
CA THR A 40 -30.47 21.03 3.48
C THR A 40 -31.17 22.03 4.39
N SER A 41 -30.56 22.40 5.51
CA SER A 41 -30.62 23.77 6.04
C SER A 41 -29.63 23.97 7.18
N SER A 42 -28.87 25.06 7.06
CA SER A 42 -28.09 25.74 8.11
C SER A 42 -26.73 25.14 8.48
N LEU A 43 -25.66 25.73 7.94
CA LEU A 43 -24.38 26.02 8.62
C LEU A 43 -23.45 26.77 7.65
N HIS A 44 -23.88 27.95 7.20
CA HIS A 44 -23.07 28.89 6.44
C HIS A 44 -22.75 30.07 7.36
N ASN A 45 -21.66 29.97 8.12
CA ASN A 45 -20.92 31.07 8.76
C ASN A 45 -19.89 30.45 9.71
N ILE A 46 -18.63 30.34 9.25
CA ILE A 46 -17.33 30.31 9.99
C ILE A 46 -16.30 29.97 8.90
N TRP A 47 -15.94 30.95 8.06
CA TRP A 47 -14.81 30.84 7.13
C TRP A 47 -14.28 32.21 6.71
N ASN A 48 -14.09 33.14 7.64
CA ASN A 48 -13.43 34.41 7.32
C ASN A 48 -12.64 34.88 8.54
N SER A 49 -11.40 34.39 8.69
CA SER A 49 -10.28 35.09 9.34
C SER A 49 -9.08 34.14 9.48
N ALA A 50 -8.18 34.17 8.49
CA ALA A 50 -6.74 33.87 8.63
C ALA A 50 -6.12 33.75 7.23
N SER A 51 -5.74 34.88 6.65
CA SER A 51 -4.97 34.92 5.41
C SER A 51 -4.20 36.24 5.38
N GLU A 52 -2.99 36.26 5.93
CA GLU A 52 -1.96 37.21 5.50
C GLU A 52 -0.56 36.77 5.97
N GLN A 53 0.42 37.04 5.10
CA GLN A 53 1.89 36.99 5.27
C GLN A 53 2.65 35.72 4.79
N GLY A 54 3.36 35.88 3.65
CA GLY A 54 4.54 35.09 3.25
C GLY A 54 5.84 35.68 3.84
N PRO A 55 7.09 35.32 3.40
CA PRO A 55 7.50 35.08 2.01
C PRO A 55 8.57 33.97 1.70
N ARG A 56 8.62 33.62 0.40
CA ARG A 56 9.72 33.20 -0.53
C ARG A 56 11.03 32.55 -0.03
N HIS A 57 11.31 31.32 -0.53
CA HIS A 57 12.47 30.98 -1.36
C HIS A 57 12.25 29.60 -2.02
N GLN A 58 12.37 29.50 -3.36
CA GLN A 58 12.04 28.31 -4.14
C GLN A 58 13.29 27.81 -4.87
N TRP A 59 13.72 26.58 -4.56
CA TRP A 59 14.75 25.84 -5.30
C TRP A 59 14.07 24.80 -6.21
N ASP A 60 14.45 24.77 -7.48
CA ASP A 60 13.86 23.90 -8.52
C ASP A 60 14.65 22.59 -8.64
N THR A 61 14.14 21.50 -8.04
CA THR A 61 14.72 20.15 -8.09
C THR A 61 14.00 19.22 -9.10
N SER A 62 13.05 19.75 -9.89
CA SER A 62 12.09 18.95 -10.64
C SER A 62 12.62 18.28 -11.93
N ARG A 63 13.88 18.53 -12.33
CA ARG A 63 14.43 18.02 -13.61
C ARG A 63 15.29 16.75 -13.54
N CYS A 64 15.68 16.25 -12.36
CA CYS A 64 16.52 15.06 -12.27
C CYS A 64 15.76 13.72 -12.12
N ALA A 65 14.59 13.71 -11.49
CA ALA A 65 13.92 12.45 -11.12
C ALA A 65 13.29 11.68 -12.30
N SER A 66 12.89 12.35 -13.39
CA SER A 66 12.18 11.69 -14.50
C SER A 66 13.10 11.01 -15.53
N ARG A 67 14.40 11.35 -15.58
CA ARG A 67 15.35 10.74 -16.53
C ARG A 67 15.99 9.46 -16.01
N ILE A 68 16.11 9.29 -14.69
CA ILE A 68 16.77 8.13 -14.08
C ILE A 68 15.89 6.88 -14.21
N ASN A 69 14.56 7.01 -14.03
CA ASN A 69 13.66 5.86 -14.06
C ASN A 69 13.40 5.32 -15.49
N ARG A 70 13.52 6.17 -16.52
CA ARG A 70 13.29 5.76 -17.92
C ARG A 70 14.51 5.07 -18.54
N SER A 71 15.72 5.45 -18.11
CA SER A 71 16.97 4.93 -18.66
C SER A 71 17.33 3.55 -18.09
N PHE A 72 17.06 3.32 -16.80
CA PHE A 72 17.38 2.05 -16.13
C PHE A 72 16.50 0.88 -16.60
N VAL A 73 15.22 1.14 -16.90
CA VAL A 73 14.27 0.14 -17.40
C VAL A 73 14.58 -0.26 -18.84
N LEU A 74 15.05 0.66 -19.68
CA LEU A 74 15.38 0.35 -21.09
C LEU A 74 16.72 -0.39 -21.22
N GLN A 75 17.70 -0.10 -20.36
CA GLN A 75 19.02 -0.72 -20.43
C GLN A 75 19.01 -2.21 -20.01
N CYS A 76 18.07 -2.64 -19.16
CA CYS A 76 17.92 -4.05 -18.79
C CYS A 76 17.14 -4.88 -19.84
N PHE A 77 16.40 -4.23 -20.75
CA PHE A 77 15.63 -4.95 -21.78
C PHE A 77 16.44 -5.23 -23.05
N ASP A 78 17.37 -4.34 -23.41
CA ASP A 78 18.13 -4.44 -24.67
C ASP A 78 19.15 -5.59 -24.67
N GLU A 79 19.68 -5.99 -23.50
CA GLU A 79 20.65 -7.10 -23.41
C GLU A 79 20.02 -8.51 -23.36
N SER A 80 18.69 -8.62 -23.25
CA SER A 80 18.01 -9.93 -23.14
C SER A 80 17.39 -10.46 -24.45
N LEU A 81 17.43 -9.68 -25.52
CA LEU A 81 16.95 -10.11 -26.83
C LEU A 81 18.04 -10.87 -27.60
N SER A 82 17.96 -12.20 -27.51
CA SER A 82 18.75 -13.13 -28.33
C SER A 82 18.65 -12.80 -29.83
N PRO A 83 19.75 -12.77 -30.61
CA PRO A 83 19.78 -12.34 -32.01
C PRO A 83 19.10 -13.31 -33.01
N ARG A 84 18.25 -14.25 -32.56
CA ARG A 84 17.70 -15.34 -33.40
C ARG A 84 16.37 -15.05 -34.11
N LEU A 85 15.85 -13.83 -34.09
CA LEU A 85 14.59 -13.46 -34.76
C LEU A 85 14.75 -12.60 -36.04
N ARG A 86 15.92 -12.61 -36.69
CA ARG A 86 16.02 -12.14 -38.09
C ARG A 86 15.74 -13.29 -39.05
N GLY A 87 14.47 -13.63 -39.21
CA GLY A 87 14.00 -14.41 -40.36
C GLY A 87 13.92 -13.52 -41.62
N PRO A 88 14.12 -14.07 -42.82
CA PRO A 88 14.09 -13.28 -44.05
C PRO A 88 12.67 -12.80 -44.36
N LEU A 89 12.51 -11.49 -44.49
CA LEU A 89 11.31 -10.83 -44.98
C LEU A 89 11.06 -11.31 -46.42
N LYS A 90 9.98 -12.06 -46.64
CA LYS A 90 9.48 -12.35 -48.00
C LYS A 90 8.50 -11.24 -48.37
N ASP A 91 8.90 -10.42 -49.35
CA ASP A 91 8.06 -9.40 -49.97
C ASP A 91 6.95 -10.02 -50.83
N PRO A 92 5.68 -9.61 -50.67
CA PRO A 92 4.65 -9.96 -51.62
C PRO A 92 3.86 -8.72 -52.07
N TRP A 93 4.47 -7.72 -52.71
CA TRP A 93 3.71 -6.68 -53.41
C TRP A 93 4.42 -6.23 -54.68
N LYS A 94 4.04 -6.84 -55.80
CA LYS A 94 4.18 -6.24 -57.12
C LYS A 94 2.80 -5.86 -57.66
N THR A 95 2.74 -4.60 -58.11
CA THR A 95 1.87 -4.03 -59.14
C THR A 95 0.36 -3.98 -58.90
N ALA A 96 -0.15 -2.76 -58.72
CA ALA A 96 -1.03 -2.16 -59.73
C ALA A 96 -0.96 -0.63 -59.62
N ALA A 97 -0.58 0.00 -60.73
CA ALA A 97 -0.60 1.43 -60.95
C ALA A 97 -2.06 1.91 -61.06
N GLY A 98 -2.36 3.06 -60.45
CA GLY A 98 -3.65 3.70 -60.50
C GLY A 98 -3.48 5.21 -60.31
N THR A 99 -3.55 5.91 -61.43
CA THR A 99 -3.43 7.34 -61.67
C THR A 99 -4.48 8.20 -60.95
N ASP A 100 -4.02 9.40 -60.58
CA ASP A 100 -4.70 10.69 -60.79
C ASP A 100 -5.91 11.06 -59.89
N GLN A 101 -5.72 12.04 -59.01
CA GLN A 101 -6.34 13.37 -59.16
C GLN A 101 -6.01 14.29 -57.99
N THR A 102 -5.36 15.39 -58.34
CA THR A 102 -5.15 16.59 -57.53
C THR A 102 -6.48 17.24 -57.15
N LYS A 103 -6.77 17.36 -55.85
CA LYS A 103 -7.75 18.33 -55.33
C LYS A 103 -7.11 19.20 -54.26
N ARG A 104 -6.77 20.43 -54.65
CA ARG A 104 -6.32 21.51 -53.77
C ARG A 104 -7.47 21.88 -52.82
N VAL A 105 -7.24 21.72 -51.52
CA VAL A 105 -8.11 22.24 -50.46
C VAL A 105 -7.54 23.61 -50.03
N PRO A 106 -8.39 24.65 -49.89
CA PRO A 106 -7.94 26.00 -49.61
C PRO A 106 -7.42 26.16 -48.18
N ILE A 107 -6.34 26.92 -48.09
CA ILE A 107 -5.69 27.41 -46.87
C ILE A 107 -6.68 28.28 -46.09
N GLY A 108 -7.22 27.70 -45.01
CA GLY A 108 -8.03 28.38 -44.01
C GLY A 108 -7.15 29.17 -43.03
N ARG A 109 -7.53 30.43 -42.83
CA ARG A 109 -6.86 31.47 -42.03
C ARG A 109 -6.50 31.02 -40.61
N PHE A 110 -5.27 31.35 -40.22
CA PHE A 110 -4.86 31.54 -38.83
C PHE A 110 -5.73 32.63 -38.18
N SER A 111 -6.42 32.26 -37.09
CA SER A 111 -7.16 33.19 -36.25
C SER A 111 -6.54 33.24 -34.85
N ALA A 112 -6.03 34.43 -34.53
CA ALA A 112 -5.76 35.07 -33.25
C ALA A 112 -5.73 34.24 -31.95
N ASP A 113 -4.56 34.31 -31.30
CA ASP A 113 -4.37 34.66 -29.89
C ASP A 113 -5.40 34.13 -28.88
N HIS A 114 -5.07 32.96 -28.31
CA HIS A 114 -5.57 32.59 -26.99
C HIS A 114 -4.53 32.98 -25.92
N PRO A 115 -4.89 33.83 -24.95
CA PRO A 115 -4.01 34.14 -23.83
C PRO A 115 -3.77 32.87 -23.02
N ARG A 116 -2.53 32.37 -23.04
CA ARG A 116 -2.05 31.30 -22.16
C ARG A 116 -2.23 31.72 -20.71
N THR A 117 -3.30 31.25 -20.09
CA THR A 117 -3.55 31.35 -18.66
C THR A 117 -2.51 30.51 -17.91
N LYS A 118 -1.46 31.16 -17.40
CA LYS A 118 -0.45 30.59 -16.50
C LYS A 118 -1.04 30.33 -15.10
N ARG A 119 -2.00 29.42 -14.97
CA ARG A 119 -2.51 28.89 -13.68
C ARG A 119 -2.80 27.39 -13.82
N GLN A 120 -1.75 26.57 -13.98
CA GLN A 120 -1.91 25.11 -14.10
C GLN A 120 -0.75 24.32 -13.45
N SER A 121 0.04 24.92 -12.56
CA SER A 121 1.18 24.24 -11.93
C SER A 121 0.85 23.58 -10.58
N SER A 122 -0.07 24.12 -9.78
CA SER A 122 -0.34 23.58 -8.43
C SER A 122 -1.28 22.37 -8.41
N CYS A 123 -2.07 22.13 -9.46
CA CYS A 123 -2.98 20.97 -9.52
C CYS A 123 -2.26 19.67 -9.94
N SER A 124 -1.05 19.78 -10.48
CA SER A 124 -0.31 18.64 -11.04
C SER A 124 0.35 17.79 -9.95
N VAL A 125 0.88 18.39 -8.88
CA VAL A 125 1.53 17.65 -7.79
C VAL A 125 0.53 16.82 -6.99
N LEU A 126 -0.64 17.38 -6.67
CA LEU A 126 -1.71 16.65 -5.98
C LEU A 126 -2.27 15.51 -6.84
N ARG A 127 -2.38 15.71 -8.16
CA ARG A 127 -2.76 14.64 -9.09
C ARG A 127 -1.70 13.56 -9.19
N ILE A 128 -0.41 13.89 -9.25
CA ILE A 128 0.68 12.90 -9.27
C ILE A 128 0.70 12.10 -7.97
N ALA A 129 0.55 12.75 -6.81
CA ALA A 129 0.47 12.08 -5.53
C ALA A 129 -0.76 11.16 -5.46
N MET A 130 -1.94 11.63 -5.88
CA MET A 130 -3.14 10.78 -5.92
C MET A 130 -3.03 9.63 -6.93
N VAL A 131 -2.41 9.83 -8.10
CA VAL A 131 -2.24 8.79 -9.12
C VAL A 131 -1.27 7.72 -8.62
N LEU A 132 -0.15 8.08 -8.00
CA LEU A 132 0.80 7.12 -7.43
C LEU A 132 0.17 6.31 -6.28
N VAL A 133 -0.75 6.93 -5.54
CA VAL A 133 -1.46 6.34 -4.40
C VAL A 133 -2.65 5.47 -4.84
N LEU A 134 -3.35 5.84 -5.93
CA LEU A 134 -4.64 5.24 -6.32
C LEU A 134 -4.58 4.38 -7.59
N ASP A 135 -3.52 4.44 -8.39
CA ASP A 135 -3.30 3.50 -9.50
C ASP A 135 -2.74 2.19 -8.93
N VAL A 136 -3.64 1.52 -8.21
CA VAL A 136 -3.32 0.46 -7.25
C VAL A 136 -3.15 -0.89 -7.95
N LEU A 137 -3.57 -0.99 -9.20
CA LEU A 137 -3.95 -2.26 -9.78
C LEU A 137 -2.96 -2.64 -10.85
N PRO A 138 -2.22 -3.73 -10.65
CA PRO A 138 -1.36 -4.20 -11.71
C PRO A 138 -2.19 -4.85 -12.82
N TRP A 139 -3.42 -5.34 -12.59
CA TRP A 139 -4.25 -6.04 -13.59
C TRP A 139 -5.50 -5.27 -14.03
N GLU A 140 -6.10 -5.72 -15.13
CA GLU A 140 -7.38 -5.23 -15.66
C GLU A 140 -8.51 -5.34 -14.63
N PRO A 141 -9.43 -4.36 -14.52
CA PRO A 141 -10.46 -4.37 -13.49
C PRO A 141 -11.26 -5.67 -13.32
N SER A 142 -11.46 -6.43 -14.39
CA SER A 142 -12.17 -7.71 -14.37
C SER A 142 -11.37 -8.89 -13.79
N ASP A 143 -10.05 -8.79 -13.65
CA ASP A 143 -9.17 -9.89 -13.25
C ASP A 143 -8.95 -10.01 -11.74
N TRP A 144 -9.46 -9.07 -10.92
CA TRP A 144 -9.29 -9.12 -9.47
C TRP A 144 -9.76 -10.44 -8.82
N PRO A 145 -10.87 -11.10 -9.26
CA PRO A 145 -11.28 -12.36 -8.65
C PRO A 145 -10.24 -13.45 -8.88
N LYS A 146 -9.58 -13.46 -10.05
CA LYS A 146 -8.52 -14.42 -10.35
C LYS A 146 -7.29 -14.14 -9.49
N ALA A 147 -6.88 -12.87 -9.37
CA ALA A 147 -5.73 -12.48 -8.57
C ALA A 147 -5.89 -12.85 -7.09
N PHE A 148 -7.08 -12.64 -6.52
CA PHE A 148 -7.34 -12.86 -5.09
C PHE A 148 -7.85 -14.24 -4.73
N ALA A 149 -8.65 -14.91 -5.57
CA ALA A 149 -9.33 -16.14 -5.18
C ALA A 149 -8.69 -17.41 -5.75
N THR A 150 -7.49 -17.31 -6.34
CA THR A 150 -6.82 -18.46 -6.93
C THR A 150 -5.38 -18.61 -6.46
N SER A 151 -4.92 -19.85 -6.45
CA SER A 151 -3.58 -20.25 -6.04
C SER A 151 -2.92 -21.07 -7.14
N GLN A 152 -1.59 -21.07 -7.17
CA GLN A 152 -0.79 -21.97 -8.00
C GLN A 152 -0.83 -23.42 -7.52
N TRP A 153 -0.94 -23.64 -6.21
CA TRP A 153 -0.83 -24.98 -5.60
C TRP A 153 -2.16 -25.56 -5.14
N MET A 154 -3.20 -24.72 -5.05
CA MET A 154 -4.48 -25.09 -4.47
C MET A 154 -5.63 -24.80 -5.43
N SER A 155 -6.67 -25.64 -5.36
CA SER A 155 -7.97 -25.30 -5.96
C SER A 155 -8.55 -24.05 -5.29
N THR A 156 -9.43 -23.33 -5.99
CA THR A 156 -10.09 -22.14 -5.43
C THR A 156 -10.77 -22.41 -4.09
N THR A 157 -11.45 -23.54 -3.94
CA THR A 157 -12.10 -23.91 -2.66
C THR A 157 -11.08 -24.19 -1.57
N ALA A 158 -10.02 -24.95 -1.86
CA ALA A 158 -8.95 -25.20 -0.88
C ALA A 158 -8.26 -23.90 -0.47
N PHE A 159 -8.05 -22.97 -1.40
CA PHE A 159 -7.43 -21.68 -1.10
C PHE A 159 -8.31 -20.80 -0.21
N VAL A 160 -9.64 -20.77 -0.43
CA VAL A 160 -10.58 -20.08 0.46
C VAL A 160 -10.50 -20.64 1.89
N ILE A 161 -10.50 -21.98 2.03
CA ILE A 161 -10.37 -22.64 3.33
C ILE A 161 -9.04 -22.29 3.99
N PHE A 162 -7.93 -22.36 3.24
CA PHE A 162 -6.60 -21.98 3.70
C PHE A 162 -6.58 -20.54 4.24
N ARG A 163 -7.10 -19.56 3.49
CA ARG A 163 -7.18 -18.16 3.96
C ARG A 163 -8.06 -18.02 5.21
N GLY A 164 -9.14 -18.78 5.30
CA GLY A 164 -9.99 -18.81 6.49
C GLY A 164 -9.24 -19.33 7.73
N ILE A 165 -8.44 -20.40 7.58
CA ILE A 165 -7.59 -20.93 8.65
C ILE A 165 -6.53 -19.90 9.07
N VAL A 166 -5.83 -19.29 8.12
CA VAL A 166 -4.82 -18.25 8.38
C VAL A 166 -5.43 -17.09 9.17
N ALA A 167 -6.60 -16.59 8.75
CA ALA A 167 -7.30 -15.52 9.44
C ALA A 167 -7.68 -15.91 10.88
N ILE A 168 -8.21 -17.12 11.10
CA ILE A 168 -8.54 -17.63 12.44
C ILE A 168 -7.29 -17.69 13.32
N VAL A 169 -6.18 -18.20 12.79
CA VAL A 169 -4.91 -18.33 13.52
C VAL A 169 -4.38 -16.95 13.92
N LEU A 170 -4.35 -15.99 13.01
CA LEU A 170 -3.84 -14.64 13.30
C LEU A 170 -4.75 -13.88 14.25
N VAL A 171 -6.07 -13.93 14.06
CA VAL A 171 -7.05 -13.35 15.00
C VAL A 171 -6.88 -13.98 16.39
N GLY A 172 -6.80 -15.31 16.47
CA GLY A 172 -6.66 -16.03 17.73
C GLY A 172 -5.39 -15.63 18.49
N HIS A 173 -4.25 -15.57 17.81
CA HIS A 173 -2.99 -15.15 18.43
C HIS A 173 -2.96 -13.67 18.77
N ALA A 174 -3.54 -12.79 17.95
CA ALA A 174 -3.64 -11.37 18.28
C ALA A 174 -4.55 -11.11 19.49
N VAL A 175 -5.66 -11.85 19.62
CA VAL A 175 -6.53 -11.80 20.80
C VAL A 175 -5.81 -12.35 22.03
N ALA A 176 -5.15 -13.50 21.93
CA ALA A 176 -4.35 -14.05 23.03
C ALA A 176 -3.25 -13.08 23.47
N HIS A 177 -2.59 -12.44 22.50
CA HIS A 177 -1.60 -11.42 22.71
C HIS A 177 -2.21 -10.21 23.45
N PHE A 178 -3.30 -9.65 22.93
CA PHE A 178 -4.00 -8.56 23.58
C PHE A 178 -4.42 -8.91 25.01
N LEU A 179 -5.04 -10.07 25.25
CA LEU A 179 -5.47 -10.50 26.59
C LEU A 179 -4.31 -10.72 27.56
N THR A 180 -3.13 -11.11 27.07
CA THR A 180 -1.95 -11.33 27.90
C THR A 180 -1.34 -10.02 28.39
N PHE A 181 -1.25 -9.01 27.51
CA PHE A 181 -0.54 -7.76 27.78
C PHE A 181 -1.47 -6.61 28.20
N TRP A 182 -2.74 -6.61 27.81
CA TRP A 182 -3.71 -5.56 28.15
C TRP A 182 -3.91 -5.33 29.66
N PRO A 183 -4.01 -6.35 30.53
CA PRO A 183 -4.14 -6.13 31.97
C PRO A 183 -2.93 -5.43 32.59
N GLN A 184 -1.79 -5.46 31.91
CA GLN A 184 -0.53 -4.91 32.38
C GLN A 184 -0.33 -3.50 31.83
N GLU A 185 -0.44 -3.35 30.51
CA GLU A 185 -0.11 -2.12 29.77
C GLU A 185 -1.32 -1.18 29.63
N GLY A 186 -2.55 -1.70 29.71
CA GLY A 186 -3.77 -0.94 29.44
C GLY A 186 -3.70 -0.22 28.08
N TRP A 187 -3.99 1.08 28.08
CA TRP A 187 -3.95 1.88 26.84
C TRP A 187 -2.53 2.04 26.27
N PHE A 188 -1.50 1.87 27.09
CA PHE A 188 -0.11 1.89 26.62
C PHE A 188 0.21 0.73 25.68
N TYR A 189 -0.64 -0.29 25.60
CA TYR A 189 -0.51 -1.34 24.59
C TYR A 189 -0.35 -0.79 23.17
N PHE A 190 -1.02 0.31 22.83
CA PHE A 190 -0.96 0.90 21.49
C PHE A 190 0.21 1.88 21.29
N ILE A 191 1.18 1.98 22.20
CA ILE A 191 2.34 2.86 21.97
C ILE A 191 3.41 2.21 21.08
N TYR A 192 3.41 0.87 21.01
CA TYR A 192 4.45 0.10 20.33
C TYR A 192 4.10 -0.13 18.85
N PHE A 193 5.10 0.00 17.99
CA PHE A 193 4.98 -0.19 16.54
C PHE A 193 4.48 -1.58 16.17
N SER A 194 5.04 -2.60 16.79
CA SER A 194 4.66 -3.99 16.52
C SER A 194 3.18 -4.24 16.77
N ARG A 195 2.57 -3.56 17.73
CA ARG A 195 1.14 -3.68 18.07
C ARG A 195 0.25 -3.03 17.01
N TRP A 196 0.70 -1.93 16.41
CA TRP A 196 0.04 -1.33 15.26
C TRP A 196 0.08 -2.28 14.06
N VAL A 197 1.25 -2.88 13.80
CA VAL A 197 1.44 -3.84 12.72
C VAL A 197 0.54 -5.06 12.92
N THR A 198 0.52 -5.67 14.12
CA THR A 198 -0.37 -6.81 14.43
C THR A 198 -1.85 -6.47 14.25
N ALA A 199 -2.30 -5.28 14.66
CA ALA A 199 -3.68 -4.86 14.45
C ALA A 199 -4.01 -4.74 12.95
N LEU A 200 -3.08 -4.22 12.16
CA LEU A 200 -3.22 -4.10 10.71
C LEU A 200 -3.16 -5.46 10.00
N GLU A 201 -2.34 -6.41 10.47
CA GLU A 201 -2.29 -7.79 9.99
C GLU A 201 -3.63 -8.50 10.16
N VAL A 202 -4.22 -8.41 11.37
CA VAL A 202 -5.53 -8.99 11.64
C VAL A 202 -6.60 -8.39 10.74
N LEU A 203 -6.60 -7.05 10.60
CA LEU A 203 -7.56 -6.36 9.75
C LEU A 203 -7.39 -6.75 8.28
N GLU A 204 -6.15 -6.77 7.78
CA GLU A 204 -5.83 -7.18 6.42
C GLU A 204 -6.34 -8.60 6.15
N GLU A 205 -6.05 -9.55 7.03
CA GLU A 205 -6.39 -10.95 6.83
C GLU A 205 -7.88 -11.23 6.87
N ILE A 206 -8.64 -10.56 7.75
CA ILE A 206 -10.11 -10.64 7.75
C ILE A 206 -10.68 -10.14 6.41
N LEU A 207 -10.22 -8.97 5.95
CA LEU A 207 -10.70 -8.38 4.71
C LEU A 207 -10.24 -9.16 3.48
N HIS A 208 -9.05 -9.75 3.53
CA HIS A 208 -8.50 -10.57 2.48
C HIS A 208 -9.27 -11.89 2.38
N PHE A 209 -9.58 -12.56 3.50
CA PHE A 209 -10.46 -13.72 3.51
C PHE A 209 -11.84 -13.39 2.89
N ALA A 210 -12.46 -12.28 3.29
CA ALA A 210 -13.73 -11.83 2.71
C ALA A 210 -13.61 -11.60 1.19
N THR A 211 -12.51 -11.01 0.74
CA THR A 211 -12.23 -10.75 -0.68
C THR A 211 -12.01 -12.04 -1.47
N VAL A 212 -11.26 -13.00 -0.94
CA VAL A 212 -11.03 -14.34 -1.52
C VAL A 212 -12.35 -15.09 -1.63
N PHE A 213 -13.16 -15.09 -0.57
CA PHE A 213 -14.47 -15.73 -0.57
C PHE A 213 -15.39 -15.12 -1.64
N TRP A 214 -15.47 -13.79 -1.69
CA TRP A 214 -16.28 -13.09 -2.69
C TRP A 214 -15.79 -13.34 -4.12
N GLY A 215 -14.47 -13.24 -4.35
CA GLY A 215 -13.86 -13.54 -5.64
C GLY A 215 -14.15 -14.98 -6.09
N SER A 216 -14.12 -15.94 -5.16
CA SER A 216 -14.43 -17.35 -5.47
C SER A 216 -15.86 -17.55 -5.97
N ARG A 217 -16.82 -16.78 -5.42
CA ARG A 217 -18.22 -16.80 -5.86
C ARG A 217 -18.37 -16.18 -7.24
N ARG A 218 -17.66 -15.08 -7.50
CA ARG A 218 -17.66 -14.39 -8.81
C ARG A 218 -17.10 -15.27 -9.92
N LEU A 219 -16.01 -15.99 -9.65
CA LEU A 219 -15.41 -16.92 -10.61
C LEU A 219 -16.37 -18.02 -11.08
N ARG A 220 -17.38 -18.38 -10.28
CA ARG A 220 -18.39 -19.39 -10.67
C ARG A 220 -19.47 -18.84 -11.60
N ILE A 221 -19.77 -17.55 -11.50
CA ILE A 221 -20.88 -16.91 -12.23
C ILE A 221 -20.39 -16.33 -13.57
N SER A 222 -19.07 -16.26 -13.80
CA SER A 222 -18.46 -15.67 -15.01
C SER A 222 -18.88 -14.21 -15.27
N ASP A 223 -19.23 -13.47 -14.22
CA ASP A 223 -19.59 -12.06 -14.34
C ASP A 223 -18.32 -11.20 -14.41
N THR A 224 -18.03 -10.69 -15.60
CA THR A 224 -16.86 -9.86 -15.93
C THR A 224 -17.16 -8.35 -15.86
N SER A 225 -18.40 -7.95 -15.58
CA SER A 225 -18.90 -6.61 -15.91
C SER A 225 -18.65 -5.50 -14.88
N GLN A 226 -17.99 -5.79 -13.75
CA GLN A 226 -17.87 -4.81 -12.66
C GLN A 226 -16.45 -4.29 -12.49
N GLY A 227 -16.34 -2.96 -12.36
CA GLY A 227 -15.13 -2.30 -11.93
C GLY A 227 -14.68 -2.78 -10.54
N ILE A 228 -13.45 -2.41 -10.16
CA ILE A 228 -12.85 -2.97 -8.95
C ILE A 228 -13.53 -2.44 -7.69
N PRO A 229 -14.04 -3.33 -6.82
CA PRO A 229 -14.67 -2.96 -5.57
C PRO A 229 -13.73 -2.17 -4.64
N VAL A 230 -14.28 -1.24 -3.86
CA VAL A 230 -13.50 -0.49 -2.86
C VAL A 230 -12.81 -1.41 -1.87
N LEU A 231 -13.48 -2.48 -1.42
CA LEU A 231 -12.92 -3.48 -0.53
C LEU A 231 -11.60 -4.06 -1.08
N VAL A 232 -11.57 -4.41 -2.37
CA VAL A 232 -10.37 -4.94 -3.03
C VAL A 232 -9.24 -3.91 -2.97
N LYS A 233 -9.51 -2.64 -3.27
CA LYS A 233 -8.51 -1.57 -3.20
C LYS A 233 -7.94 -1.41 -1.78
N VAL A 234 -8.79 -1.48 -0.76
CA VAL A 234 -8.38 -1.42 0.65
C VAL A 234 -7.47 -2.60 0.99
N VAL A 235 -7.83 -3.83 0.60
CA VAL A 235 -6.99 -5.01 0.84
C VAL A 235 -5.64 -4.87 0.13
N ILE A 236 -5.59 -4.33 -1.09
CA ILE A 236 -4.30 -4.11 -1.78
C ILE A 236 -3.41 -3.15 -0.99
N VAL A 237 -3.98 -2.05 -0.50
CA VAL A 237 -3.24 -1.05 0.30
C VAL A 237 -2.73 -1.69 1.60
N LEU A 238 -3.61 -2.39 2.32
CA LEU A 238 -3.25 -3.09 3.55
C LEU A 238 -2.17 -4.13 3.30
N PHE A 239 -2.34 -5.01 2.32
CA PHE A 239 -1.35 -6.02 1.93
C PHE A 239 0.01 -5.40 1.59
N SER A 240 0.00 -4.31 0.82
CA SER A 240 1.22 -3.60 0.40
C SER A 240 1.98 -2.99 1.57
N MET A 241 1.25 -2.59 2.61
CA MET A 241 1.75 -1.96 3.82
C MET A 241 2.20 -3.01 4.85
N VAL A 242 1.33 -3.96 5.16
CA VAL A 242 1.47 -4.96 6.22
C VAL A 242 2.62 -5.92 5.95
N LEU A 243 2.67 -6.50 4.76
CA LEU A 243 3.60 -7.58 4.44
C LEU A 243 5.10 -7.19 4.59
N PRO A 244 5.56 -6.00 4.14
CA PRO A 244 6.90 -5.51 4.49
C PRO A 244 7.02 -4.96 5.90
N SER A 245 5.97 -4.36 6.47
CA SER A 245 6.03 -3.83 7.84
C SER A 245 6.13 -4.93 8.89
N SER A 246 5.60 -6.12 8.63
CA SER A 246 5.72 -7.29 9.49
C SER A 246 7.16 -7.80 9.54
N ILE A 247 7.84 -7.90 8.37
CA ILE A 247 9.28 -8.18 8.31
C ILE A 247 10.07 -7.10 9.06
N LEU A 248 9.78 -5.82 8.83
CA LEU A 248 10.46 -4.73 9.53
C LEU A 248 10.26 -4.85 11.05
N SER A 249 9.03 -5.05 11.51
CA SER A 249 8.70 -5.24 12.92
C SER A 249 9.45 -6.43 13.54
N ALA A 250 9.51 -7.57 12.83
CA ALA A 250 10.27 -8.74 13.28
C ALA A 250 11.78 -8.46 13.37
N ILE A 251 12.36 -7.80 12.36
CA ILE A 251 13.79 -7.41 12.39
C ILE A 251 14.05 -6.50 13.59
N LEU A 252 13.23 -5.46 13.79
CA LEU A 252 13.39 -4.54 14.93
C LEU A 252 13.26 -5.29 16.26
N TYR A 253 12.30 -6.22 16.38
CA TYR A 253 12.13 -7.04 17.58
C TYR A 253 13.37 -7.89 17.88
N TYR A 254 13.90 -8.63 16.91
CA TYR A 254 15.04 -9.52 17.14
C TYR A 254 16.39 -8.78 17.24
N VAL A 255 16.54 -7.63 16.57
CA VAL A 255 17.77 -6.81 16.64
C VAL A 255 17.82 -6.02 17.95
N PHE A 256 16.70 -5.47 18.41
CA PHE A 256 16.61 -4.66 19.63
C PHE A 256 16.14 -5.42 20.86
N ALA A 257 16.16 -6.75 20.81
CA ALA A 257 16.06 -7.59 21.99
C ALA A 257 17.45 -8.09 22.40
N PRO A 258 18.32 -7.24 22.99
CA PRO A 258 19.73 -7.52 23.19
C PRO A 258 20.01 -8.71 24.12
N SER A 259 19.01 -9.18 24.87
CA SER A 259 19.08 -10.38 25.70
C SER A 259 17.66 -10.78 26.02
N PHE A 260 17.10 -11.79 25.36
CA PHE A 260 15.90 -12.43 25.91
C PHE A 260 16.36 -13.25 27.12
N PRO A 261 16.11 -12.85 28.38
CA PRO A 261 16.22 -13.81 29.46
C PRO A 261 15.18 -14.90 29.18
N PRO A 262 15.59 -16.16 28.97
CA PRO A 262 14.64 -17.22 28.72
C PRO A 262 13.72 -17.43 29.93
N PRO A 263 12.42 -17.74 29.73
CA PRO A 263 11.78 -18.01 28.44
C PRO A 263 10.99 -16.81 27.85
N VAL A 264 11.11 -16.60 26.54
CA VAL A 264 10.21 -15.69 25.79
C VAL A 264 8.82 -16.29 25.74
N PRO A 265 7.74 -15.56 26.11
CA PRO A 265 6.38 -16.06 25.98
C PRO A 265 6.08 -16.46 24.54
N TYR A 266 5.53 -17.66 24.32
CA TYR A 266 5.17 -18.17 22.99
C TYR A 266 4.36 -17.15 22.17
N VAL A 267 3.43 -16.46 22.82
CA VAL A 267 2.55 -15.47 22.17
C VAL A 267 3.34 -14.29 21.61
N SER A 268 4.43 -13.87 22.27
CA SER A 268 5.33 -12.84 21.77
C SER A 268 6.19 -13.35 20.61
N LEU A 269 6.70 -14.59 20.70
CA LEU A 269 7.44 -15.23 19.61
C LEU A 269 6.58 -15.35 18.35
N PHE A 270 5.30 -15.71 18.50
CA PHE A 270 4.38 -15.83 17.38
C PHE A 270 4.10 -14.47 16.72
N VAL A 271 3.83 -13.42 17.50
CA VAL A 271 3.48 -12.06 17.01
C VAL A 271 4.67 -11.27 16.45
N HIS A 272 5.87 -11.82 16.52
CA HIS A 272 7.08 -11.19 15.96
C HIS A 272 7.83 -12.09 14.98
N GLY A 273 7.27 -13.24 14.61
CA GLY A 273 7.95 -14.17 13.73
C GLY A 273 7.04 -15.23 13.14
N GLY A 274 6.19 -15.85 13.97
CA GLY A 274 5.21 -16.84 13.51
C GLY A 274 4.22 -16.26 12.50
N ASP A 275 3.71 -15.07 12.75
CA ASP A 275 2.88 -14.29 11.85
C ASP A 275 3.59 -13.91 10.54
N VAL A 276 4.83 -13.43 10.62
CA VAL A 276 5.64 -13.09 9.44
C VAL A 276 5.83 -14.31 8.54
N LEU A 277 6.16 -15.47 9.13
CA LEU A 277 6.27 -16.72 8.39
C LEU A 277 4.94 -17.10 7.74
N LEU A 278 3.84 -17.00 8.48
CA LEU A 278 2.50 -17.36 7.98
C LEU A 278 2.04 -16.44 6.84
N LEU A 279 2.26 -15.13 6.96
CA LEU A 279 1.97 -14.13 5.93
C LEU A 279 2.82 -14.37 4.67
N ASN A 280 4.09 -14.75 4.82
CA ASN A 280 4.95 -15.10 3.69
C ASN A 280 4.49 -16.39 2.99
N VAL A 281 4.13 -17.44 3.75
CA VAL A 281 3.53 -18.66 3.18
C VAL A 281 2.25 -18.31 2.41
N SER A 282 1.41 -17.43 2.96
CA SER A 282 0.21 -16.94 2.28
C SER A 282 0.53 -16.16 1.00
N PHE A 283 1.51 -15.26 1.04
CA PHE A 283 2.00 -14.52 -0.13
C PHE A 283 2.42 -15.47 -1.26
N PHE A 284 3.15 -16.53 -0.93
CA PHE A 284 3.60 -17.52 -1.91
C PHE A 284 2.46 -18.40 -2.43
N ALA A 285 1.48 -18.74 -1.59
CA ALA A 285 0.30 -19.49 -2.00
C ALA A 285 -0.65 -18.67 -2.88
N SER A 286 -0.62 -17.34 -2.75
CA SER A 286 -1.42 -16.38 -3.50
C SER A 286 -0.85 -16.08 -4.90
N ARG A 287 -1.73 -15.68 -5.83
CA ARG A 287 -1.33 -15.11 -7.14
C ARG A 287 -1.22 -13.58 -7.12
N PHE A 288 -1.44 -12.96 -5.97
CA PHE A 288 -1.46 -11.52 -5.85
C PHE A 288 -0.04 -10.93 -6.07
N PRO A 289 0.21 -10.11 -7.11
CA PRO A 289 1.53 -9.51 -7.34
C PRO A 289 1.78 -8.31 -6.42
N TYR A 290 3.02 -8.19 -5.93
CA TYR A 290 3.54 -6.98 -5.30
C TYR A 290 4.24 -6.10 -6.34
N THR A 291 3.98 -4.79 -6.33
CA THR A 291 4.64 -3.83 -7.25
C THR A 291 5.44 -2.78 -6.49
N PHE A 292 6.55 -2.33 -7.08
CA PHE A 292 7.51 -1.45 -6.40
C PHE A 292 6.86 -0.14 -5.94
N GLY A 293 6.00 0.49 -6.75
CA GLY A 293 5.33 1.74 -6.39
C GLY A 293 4.46 1.68 -5.13
N LYS A 294 4.23 0.49 -4.57
CA LYS A 294 3.44 0.30 -3.35
C LYS A 294 4.24 0.44 -2.06
N PHE A 295 5.57 0.55 -2.12
CA PHE A 295 6.39 0.80 -0.92
C PHE A 295 6.00 2.11 -0.20
N VAL A 296 5.38 3.06 -0.92
CA VAL A 296 4.92 4.33 -0.35
C VAL A 296 3.96 4.11 0.83
N TRP A 297 3.15 3.05 0.82
CA TRP A 297 2.25 2.73 1.93
C TRP A 297 2.98 2.30 3.20
N VAL A 298 4.10 1.59 3.04
CA VAL A 298 5.03 1.26 4.14
C VAL A 298 5.62 2.54 4.72
N ALA A 299 6.04 3.46 3.86
CA ALA A 299 6.55 4.76 4.28
C ALA A 299 5.49 5.56 5.04
N VAL A 300 4.23 5.57 4.59
CA VAL A 300 3.12 6.25 5.30
C VAL A 300 2.92 5.68 6.71
N LEU A 301 2.94 4.36 6.87
CA LEU A 301 2.84 3.74 8.19
C LEU A 301 4.04 4.10 9.08
N ALA A 302 5.25 3.99 8.55
CA ALA A 302 6.47 4.33 9.28
C ALA A 302 6.51 5.80 9.69
N TRP A 303 6.10 6.74 8.81
CA TRP A 303 5.98 8.16 9.12
C TRP A 303 4.88 8.46 10.13
N SER A 304 3.77 7.73 10.08
CA SER A 304 2.69 7.88 11.07
C SER A 304 3.17 7.47 12.45
N PHE A 305 3.93 6.37 12.54
CA PHE A 305 4.55 5.94 13.78
C PHE A 305 5.67 6.90 14.24
N ALA A 306 6.47 7.42 13.30
CA ALA A 306 7.46 8.47 13.57
C ALA A 306 6.83 9.67 14.31
N ILE A 307 5.76 10.22 13.74
CA ILE A 307 5.00 11.33 14.33
C ILE A 307 4.47 10.93 15.71
N TRP A 308 3.96 9.71 15.85
CA TRP A 308 3.49 9.18 17.13
C TRP A 308 4.59 9.19 18.21
N THR A 309 5.82 8.77 17.89
CA THR A 309 6.94 8.81 18.85
C THR A 309 7.31 10.23 19.28
N VAL A 310 7.24 11.20 18.36
CA VAL A 310 7.51 12.62 18.64
C VAL A 310 6.43 13.21 19.55
N ILE A 311 5.16 12.89 19.28
CA ILE A 311 4.04 13.31 20.13
C ILE A 311 4.24 12.80 21.55
N HIS A 312 4.57 11.51 21.72
CA HIS A 312 4.84 10.91 23.02
C HIS A 312 5.94 11.62 23.80
N PHE A 313 7.04 11.97 23.12
CA PHE A 313 8.14 12.71 23.72
C PHE A 313 7.69 14.10 24.22
N PHE A 314 7.05 14.91 23.37
CA PHE A 314 6.64 16.25 23.76
C PHE A 314 5.49 16.27 24.78
N ALA A 315 4.59 15.28 24.71
CA ALA A 315 3.48 15.14 25.65
C ALA A 315 3.89 14.51 26.99
N LYS A 316 5.16 14.08 27.14
CA LYS A 316 5.65 13.34 28.31
C LYS A 316 4.77 12.13 28.62
N ILE A 317 4.47 11.34 27.59
CA ILE A 317 3.74 10.08 27.71
C ILE A 317 4.78 8.96 27.62
N GLY A 318 5.27 8.52 28.78
CA GLY A 318 6.33 7.53 28.86
C GLY A 318 5.84 6.08 28.86
N ARG A 319 6.55 5.21 29.58
CA ARG A 319 6.29 3.76 29.65
C ARG A 319 5.50 3.39 30.91
N ASP A 320 5.07 2.13 30.94
CA ASP A 320 4.52 1.50 32.14
C ASP A 320 5.58 1.38 33.25
N ASP A 321 5.14 1.52 34.51
CA ASP A 321 5.98 1.48 35.71
C ASP A 321 6.80 0.19 35.88
N ARG A 322 6.43 -0.88 35.17
CA ARG A 322 7.11 -2.19 35.20
C ARG A 322 8.40 -2.23 34.40
N ASP A 323 8.60 -1.31 33.44
CA ASP A 323 9.81 -1.22 32.61
C ASP A 323 10.43 0.19 32.69
N PRO A 324 10.95 0.59 33.87
CA PRO A 324 11.52 1.91 34.05
C PRO A 324 12.83 2.06 33.27
N CYS A 325 13.01 3.21 32.62
CA CYS A 325 14.20 3.55 31.83
C CYS A 325 15.45 3.88 32.67
N GLY A 326 15.53 3.36 33.90
CA GLY A 326 16.56 3.64 34.90
C GLY A 326 16.11 4.63 35.99
N PRO A 327 16.87 4.72 37.10
CA PRO A 327 16.51 5.57 38.25
C PRO A 327 16.63 7.08 37.97
N GLU A 328 17.33 7.46 36.90
CA GLU A 328 17.63 8.86 36.57
C GLU A 328 16.47 9.59 35.88
N LEU A 329 15.47 8.84 35.41
CA LEU A 329 14.40 9.36 34.56
C LEU A 329 13.04 9.15 35.17
N PRO A 330 12.19 10.18 35.22
CA PRO A 330 10.81 9.98 35.60
C PRO A 330 10.10 9.17 34.52
N LEU A 331 9.18 8.30 34.96
CA LEU A 331 8.48 7.33 34.10
C LEU A 331 7.80 7.95 32.88
N ASN A 332 7.29 9.18 33.03
CA ASN A 332 6.62 9.94 31.98
C ASN A 332 7.59 10.53 30.93
N GLU A 333 8.90 10.49 31.17
CA GLU A 333 9.94 10.93 30.22
C GLU A 333 10.70 9.74 29.62
N CYS A 334 10.32 8.50 29.95
CA CYS A 334 10.91 7.32 29.34
C CYS A 334 10.58 7.23 27.84
N PRO A 335 11.57 7.06 26.94
CA PRO A 335 11.32 6.96 25.51
C PRO A 335 10.62 5.63 25.18
N ILE A 336 9.75 5.58 24.17
CA ILE A 336 9.03 4.34 23.79
C ILE A 336 10.01 3.20 23.47
N TYR A 337 11.08 3.52 22.75
CA TYR A 337 12.21 2.64 22.48
C TYR A 337 13.48 3.34 22.93
N GLY A 338 14.42 2.63 23.55
CA GLY A 338 15.68 3.25 24.02
C GLY A 338 16.50 3.80 22.85
N GLU A 339 16.35 3.20 21.68
CA GLU A 339 16.97 3.59 20.43
C GLU A 339 16.34 4.86 19.82
N LEU A 340 15.05 5.12 20.09
CA LEU A 340 14.32 6.31 19.63
C LEU A 340 14.19 7.34 20.75
N ASP A 341 15.28 7.59 21.46
CA ASP A 341 15.34 8.58 22.52
C ASP A 341 15.54 9.99 21.94
N TRP A 342 14.45 10.77 21.92
CA TRP A 342 14.44 12.14 21.40
C TRP A 342 15.22 13.17 22.23
N ARG A 343 15.78 12.77 23.38
CA ARG A 343 16.78 13.57 24.12
C ARG A 343 18.13 13.60 23.41
N ASP A 344 18.42 12.58 22.60
CA ASP A 344 19.47 12.59 21.57
C ASP A 344 18.80 12.66 20.18
N PRO A 345 18.34 13.85 19.77
CA PRO A 345 17.52 14.00 18.56
C PRO A 345 18.29 13.63 17.29
N LEU A 346 19.62 13.72 17.29
CA LEU A 346 20.42 13.35 16.12
C LEU A 346 20.40 11.83 15.93
N LYS A 347 20.67 11.06 16.99
CA LYS A 347 20.61 9.59 16.93
C LYS A 347 19.22 9.09 16.58
N ALA A 348 18.19 9.62 17.23
CA ALA A 348 16.79 9.27 16.95
C ALA A 348 16.41 9.61 15.50
N ALA A 349 16.76 10.80 15.01
CA ALA A 349 16.46 11.21 13.64
C ALA A 349 17.20 10.37 12.59
N ILE A 350 18.45 9.97 12.83
CA ILE A 350 19.19 9.07 11.93
C ILE A 350 18.48 7.71 11.84
N LEU A 351 18.17 7.09 12.97
CA LEU A 351 17.49 5.79 13.01
C LEU A 351 16.12 5.84 12.33
N LEU A 352 15.36 6.90 12.61
CA LEU A 352 14.06 7.12 12.00
C LEU A 352 14.17 7.38 10.50
N GLY A 353 15.17 8.15 10.06
CA GLY A 353 15.45 8.38 8.65
C GLY A 353 15.80 7.09 7.92
N LEU A 354 16.63 6.22 8.52
CA LEU A 354 16.92 4.90 7.97
C LEU A 354 15.64 4.03 7.89
N ALA A 355 14.85 3.98 8.97
CA ALA A 355 13.64 3.17 9.02
C ALA A 355 12.53 3.67 8.06
N THR A 356 12.41 4.98 7.84
CA THR A 356 11.34 5.57 7.01
C THR A 356 11.73 5.80 5.56
N LEU A 357 13.01 6.02 5.25
CA LEU A 357 13.47 6.32 3.89
C LEU A 357 14.16 5.13 3.22
N LEU A 358 14.92 4.33 3.96
CA LEU A 358 15.69 3.22 3.40
C LEU A 358 14.94 1.88 3.49
N ALA A 359 14.30 1.57 4.62
CA ALA A 359 13.62 0.29 4.79
C ALA A 359 12.46 0.07 3.79
N PRO A 360 11.58 1.04 3.49
CA PRO A 360 10.48 0.83 2.54
C PRO A 360 10.92 0.42 1.13
N PRO A 361 11.83 1.14 0.42
CA PRO A 361 12.25 0.71 -0.91
C PRO A 361 13.03 -0.61 -0.90
N VAL A 362 13.81 -0.89 0.16
CA VAL A 362 14.55 -2.16 0.29
C VAL A 362 13.58 -3.33 0.43
N LEU A 363 12.65 -3.26 1.39
CA LEU A 363 11.67 -4.32 1.64
C LEU A 363 10.68 -4.45 0.48
N GLY A 364 10.23 -3.33 -0.10
CA GLY A 364 9.42 -3.33 -1.32
C GLY A 364 10.15 -3.98 -2.50
N GLY A 365 11.44 -3.69 -2.67
CA GLY A 365 12.30 -4.32 -3.68
C GLY A 365 12.43 -5.83 -3.48
N ILE A 366 12.61 -6.28 -2.24
CA ILE A 366 12.62 -7.70 -1.88
C ILE A 366 11.30 -8.37 -2.31
N TYR A 367 10.14 -7.80 -1.97
CA TYR A 367 8.84 -8.40 -2.35
C TYR A 367 8.56 -8.36 -3.85
N VAL A 368 9.07 -7.36 -4.58
CA VAL A 368 9.05 -7.39 -6.06
C VAL A 368 9.89 -8.54 -6.59
N GLY A 369 11.10 -8.75 -6.04
CA GLY A 369 11.97 -9.88 -6.37
C GLY A 369 11.31 -11.24 -6.06
N LEU A 370 10.72 -11.39 -4.88
CA LEU A 370 9.99 -12.60 -4.49
C LEU A 370 8.76 -12.84 -5.38
N THR A 371 8.03 -11.78 -5.74
CA THR A 371 6.91 -11.85 -6.70
C THR A 371 7.42 -12.32 -8.06
N TYR A 372 8.57 -11.85 -8.51
CA TYR A 372 9.21 -12.31 -9.74
C TYR A 372 9.57 -13.79 -9.71
N LEU A 373 10.26 -14.23 -8.65
CA LEU A 373 10.67 -15.63 -8.50
C LEU A 373 9.46 -16.57 -8.38
N ARG A 374 8.43 -16.18 -7.62
CA ARG A 374 7.17 -16.92 -7.50
C ARG A 374 6.49 -17.11 -8.86
N ASP A 375 6.30 -16.01 -9.60
CA ASP A 375 5.52 -16.05 -10.84
C ASP A 375 6.29 -16.71 -12.00
N ARG A 376 7.62 -16.86 -11.91
CA ARG A 376 8.41 -17.65 -12.89
C ARG A 376 7.94 -19.12 -12.95
N CYS A 377 7.38 -19.63 -11.86
CA CYS A 377 6.88 -21.00 -11.76
C CYS A 377 5.38 -21.12 -12.09
N ASP A 378 4.67 -20.01 -12.35
CA ASP A 378 3.24 -19.99 -12.68
C ASP A 378 3.02 -19.31 -14.04
N PRO A 379 2.83 -20.09 -15.12
CA PRO A 379 2.58 -19.55 -16.46
C PRO A 379 1.40 -18.56 -16.52
N ARG A 380 0.37 -18.76 -15.68
CA ARG A 380 -0.81 -17.88 -15.65
C ARG A 380 -0.49 -16.55 -14.97
N ALA A 381 0.28 -16.58 -13.89
CA ALA A 381 0.74 -15.36 -13.23
C ALA A 381 1.68 -14.56 -14.14
N LYS A 382 2.57 -15.26 -14.87
CA LYS A 382 3.43 -14.68 -15.89
C LYS A 382 2.61 -13.99 -16.99
N GLU A 383 1.61 -14.68 -17.56
CA GLU A 383 0.73 -14.11 -18.59
C GLU A 383 0.00 -12.86 -18.07
N LEU A 384 -0.59 -12.95 -16.87
CA LEU A 384 -1.26 -11.81 -16.25
C LEU A 384 -0.34 -10.61 -16.15
N ARG A 385 0.94 -10.81 -15.76
CA ARG A 385 1.96 -9.76 -15.64
C ARG A 385 2.39 -9.18 -16.99
N GLU A 386 2.65 -10.02 -17.97
CA GLU A 386 3.08 -9.58 -19.31
C GLU A 386 2.02 -8.68 -19.96
N ARG A 387 0.74 -9.01 -19.79
CA ARG A 387 -0.37 -8.15 -20.22
C ARG A 387 -0.31 -6.76 -19.59
N GLN A 388 0.08 -6.66 -18.32
CA GLN A 388 0.20 -5.37 -17.58
C GLN A 388 1.35 -4.53 -18.13
N LEU A 389 2.50 -5.15 -18.38
CA LEU A 389 3.67 -4.45 -18.89
C LEU A 389 3.43 -3.93 -20.31
N LEU A 390 2.62 -4.64 -21.10
CA LEU A 390 2.30 -4.26 -22.48
C LEU A 390 1.11 -3.29 -22.59
N ALA A 391 0.22 -3.22 -21.59
CA ALA A 391 -0.99 -2.41 -21.65
C ALA A 391 -0.75 -0.90 -21.97
N PRO A 392 0.28 -0.23 -21.41
CA PRO A 392 0.57 1.17 -21.78
C PRO A 392 0.96 1.33 -23.25
N TYR A 393 1.70 0.37 -23.82
CA TYR A 393 2.16 0.41 -25.21
C TYR A 393 1.00 0.19 -26.19
N LEU A 394 0.13 -0.77 -25.90
CA LEU A 394 -1.05 -1.05 -26.74
C LEU A 394 -2.00 0.15 -26.81
N LYS A 395 -2.10 0.93 -25.73
CA LYS A 395 -2.92 2.14 -25.68
C LYS A 395 -2.36 3.29 -26.53
N GLU A 396 -1.03 3.38 -26.69
CA GLU A 396 -0.39 4.43 -27.48
C GLU A 396 -0.54 4.20 -28.99
N GLU A 397 -0.61 2.95 -29.45
CA GLU A 397 -0.68 2.62 -30.88
C GLU A 397 -2.08 2.80 -31.49
N GLY A 398 -3.09 3.18 -30.70
CA GLY A 398 -4.46 3.37 -31.18
C GLY A 398 -5.09 2.09 -31.76
N VAL A 399 -4.54 0.93 -31.38
CA VAL A 399 -5.05 -0.36 -31.85
C VAL A 399 -6.16 -0.82 -30.92
N ASP A 400 -7.32 -0.19 -31.05
CA ASP A 400 -8.53 -0.53 -30.27
C ASP A 400 -9.02 -1.98 -30.55
N ASP A 401 -8.52 -2.63 -31.63
CA ASP A 401 -8.91 -3.98 -32.09
C ASP A 401 -7.83 -5.09 -31.88
N ALA A 402 -6.76 -4.83 -31.12
CA ALA A 402 -5.64 -5.79 -30.98
C ALA A 402 -5.84 -7.05 -30.09
N PRO A 403 -6.75 -7.14 -29.10
CA PRO A 403 -6.56 -8.07 -27.99
C PRO A 403 -6.75 -9.55 -28.36
N GLU A 404 -7.39 -9.87 -29.48
CA GLU A 404 -7.69 -11.27 -29.82
C GLU A 404 -6.49 -12.03 -30.40
N LYS A 405 -5.58 -11.35 -31.13
CA LYS A 405 -4.48 -12.03 -31.85
C LYS A 405 -3.25 -12.39 -31.01
N LEU A 406 -3.04 -11.73 -29.86
CA LEU A 406 -1.91 -12.04 -28.96
C LEU A 406 -2.16 -13.22 -28.00
N SER A 407 -3.38 -13.75 -27.96
CA SER A 407 -3.77 -14.83 -27.03
C SER A 407 -3.26 -16.23 -27.42
N ARG A 408 -2.43 -16.38 -28.47
CA ARG A 408 -1.88 -17.69 -28.84
C ARG A 408 -0.81 -18.12 -27.82
N PRO A 409 -1.04 -19.21 -27.06
CA PRO A 409 -0.11 -19.63 -26.02
C PRO A 409 1.24 -20.03 -26.62
N CYS A 410 2.31 -19.39 -26.15
CA CYS A 410 3.68 -19.82 -26.43
C CYS A 410 3.95 -21.14 -25.69
N LEU A 411 3.65 -22.26 -26.34
CA LEU A 411 3.85 -23.64 -25.86
C LEU A 411 5.34 -24.07 -25.69
N ALA A 412 6.29 -23.14 -25.66
CA ALA A 412 7.73 -23.44 -25.78
C ALA A 412 8.55 -23.30 -24.49
N CYS A 413 7.94 -23.11 -23.32
CA CYS A 413 8.66 -23.19 -22.05
C CYS A 413 8.41 -24.56 -21.40
N GLY A 414 9.33 -25.49 -21.61
CA GLY A 414 9.40 -26.73 -20.84
C GLY A 414 9.87 -26.42 -19.42
N CYS A 415 8.93 -26.11 -18.53
CA CYS A 415 9.15 -26.22 -17.09
C CYS A 415 8.78 -27.65 -16.70
N SER A 416 9.79 -28.49 -16.52
CA SER A 416 9.70 -29.86 -15.98
C SER A 416 9.50 -29.87 -14.47
#